data_AF-A0A520C5V1-F1
#
_entry.id   AF-A0A520C5V1-F1
#
_cell.length_a   1.000
_cell.length_b   1.000
_cell.length_c   1.000
_cell.angle_alpha   90.00
_cell.angle_beta   90.00
_cell.angle_gamma   90.00
#
_symmetry.space_group_name_H-M   'P 1'
#
loop_
_entity.id
_entity.type
_entity.pdbx_description
1 polymer ?
#
loop_
_entity_poly.entity_id
_entity_poly.type
_entity_poly.pdbx_seq_one_letter_code
_entity_poly.pdbx_strand_id
1 'polypeptide(L)' 'AFIYELEELDKNKNYYVYCKAGARSQQACSIMNELGFENAFNLMGGFMNWEGKKTL' A
#
# COMPACT_ATOMS: atom_id res chain seq x y z
N ALA A 1 -10.84 -7.09 -10.52
CA ALA A 1 -11.30 -6.38 -9.32
C ALA A 1 -10.25 -5.36 -8.91
N PHE A 2 -9.12 -5.77 -8.33
CA PHE A 2 -8.07 -4.88 -7.80
C PHE A 2 -7.70 -3.65 -8.67
N ILE A 3 -7.37 -3.84 -9.96
CA ILE A 3 -6.97 -2.72 -10.83
C ILE A 3 -8.10 -1.71 -11.01
N TYR A 4 -9.33 -2.16 -11.24
CA TYR A 4 -10.48 -1.28 -11.42
C TYR A 4 -10.79 -0.49 -10.14
N GLU A 5 -10.64 -1.11 -8.97
CA GLU A 5 -10.81 -0.43 -7.68
C GLU A 5 -9.72 0.64 -7.44
N LEU A 6 -8.50 0.44 -7.95
CA LEU A 6 -7.45 1.47 -7.89
C LEU A 6 -7.78 2.68 -8.78
N GLU A 7 -8.40 2.48 -9.94
CA GLU A 7 -8.74 3.58 -10.84
C GLU A 7 -9.78 4.55 -10.26
N GLU A 8 -10.58 4.09 -9.30
CA GLU A 8 -11.56 4.92 -8.57
C GLU A 8 -10.93 5.79 -7.47
N LEU A 9 -9.65 5.58 -7.14
CA LEU A 9 -8.94 6.33 -6.11
C LEU A 9 -8.30 7.61 -6.65
N ASP A 10 -8.22 8.63 -5.79
CA ASP A 10 -7.52 9.88 -6.10
C ASP A 10 -6.01 9.66 -6.08
N LYS A 11 -5.37 9.78 -7.25
CA LYS A 11 -3.94 9.49 -7.47
C LYS A 11 -2.98 10.49 -6.81
N ASN A 12 -3.47 11.65 -6.39
CA ASN A 12 -2.64 12.69 -5.76
C ASN A 12 -2.50 12.51 -4.25
N LYS A 13 -3.27 11.61 -3.64
CA LYS A 13 -3.20 11.33 -2.20
C LYS A 13 -2.01 10.44 -1.85
N ASN A 14 -1.62 10.52 -0.58
CA ASN A 14 -0.65 9.62 0.01
C ASN A 14 -1.33 8.31 0.40
N TYR A 15 -0.86 7.19 -0.15
CA TYR A 15 -1.30 5.86 0.21
C TYR A 15 -0.19 5.12 0.96
N TYR A 16 -0.50 4.68 2.18
CA TYR A 16 0.41 3.86 3.00
C TYR A 16 -0.12 2.44 3.02
N VAL A 17 0.51 1.57 2.24
CA VAL A 17 0.05 0.21 1.99
C VAL A 17 0.85 -0.75 2.86
N TYR A 18 0.14 -1.65 3.54
CA TYR A 18 0.76 -2.69 4.36
C TYR A 18 0.15 -4.06 4.06
N CYS A 19 0.93 -5.10 4.33
CA CYS A 19 0.44 -6.46 4.44
C CYS A 19 1.10 -7.13 5.66
N LYS A 20 1.01 -8.46 5.78
CA LYS A 20 1.64 -9.18 6.92
C LYS A 20 3.16 -8.91 7.03
N ALA A 21 3.91 -9.07 5.94
CA ALA A 21 5.37 -9.07 5.95
C ALA A 21 6.03 -8.11 4.92
N GLY A 22 5.23 -7.30 4.21
CA GLY A 22 5.71 -6.32 3.22
C GLY A 22 5.71 -6.77 1.76
N ALA A 23 5.75 -8.07 1.45
CA ALA A 23 5.89 -8.54 0.06
C ALA A 23 4.69 -8.20 -0.85
N ARG A 24 3.45 -8.38 -0.38
CA ARG A 24 2.24 -8.10 -1.18
C ARG A 24 2.00 -6.60 -1.33
N SER A 25 2.25 -5.84 -0.26
CA SER A 25 2.12 -4.39 -0.29
C SER A 25 3.17 -3.74 -1.17
N GLN A 26 4.37 -4.32 -1.27
CA GLN A 26 5.37 -3.91 -2.26
C GLN A 26 4.85 -4.10 -3.69
N GLN A 27 4.31 -5.28 -4.03
CA GLN A 27 3.73 -5.52 -5.35
C GLN A 27 2.57 -4.57 -5.65
N ALA A 28 1.69 -4.31 -4.67
CA ALA A 28 0.62 -3.34 -4.81
C ALA A 28 1.15 -1.93 -5.09
N CYS A 29 2.18 -1.47 -4.37
CA CYS A 29 2.79 -0.17 -4.63
C CYS A 29 3.42 -0.08 -6.02
N SER A 30 4.07 -1.16 -6.50
CA SER A 30 4.59 -1.20 -7.89
C SER A 30 3.48 -1.01 -8.91
N ILE A 31 2.35 -1.70 -8.76
CA ILE A 31 1.18 -1.57 -9.63
C ILE A 31 0.59 -0.14 -9.54
N MET A 32 0.46 0.42 -8.34
CA MET A 32 -0.04 1.78 -8.16
C MET A 32 0.87 2.80 -8.86
N ASN A 33 2.19 2.64 -8.76
CA ASN A 33 3.14 3.50 -9.46
C ASN A 33 2.99 3.42 -10.99
N GLU A 34 2.82 2.20 -11.53
CA GLU A 34 2.54 1.99 -12.96
C GLU A 34 1.23 2.64 -13.42
N LEU A 35 0.23 2.72 -12.53
CA LEU A 35 -1.05 3.39 -12.77
C LEU A 35 -1.02 4.91 -12.54
N GLY A 36 0.13 5.48 -12.18
CA GLY A 36 0.34 6.92 -12.04
C GLY A 36 -0.02 7.49 -10.66
N PHE A 37 -0.02 6.66 -9.61
CA PHE A 37 -0.04 7.19 -8.24
C PHE A 37 1.33 7.77 -7.90
N GLU A 38 1.37 9.05 -7.54
CA GLU A 38 2.64 9.72 -7.22
C GLU A 38 3.20 9.28 -5.86
N ASN A 39 2.31 8.92 -4.93
CA ASN A 39 2.63 8.76 -3.51
C ASN A 39 2.11 7.43 -2.94
N ALA A 40 2.70 6.30 -3.34
CA ALA A 40 2.44 4.98 -2.76
C ALA A 40 3.63 4.46 -1.93
N PHE A 41 3.42 4.27 -0.63
CA PHE A 41 4.47 3.90 0.33
C PHE A 41 4.20 2.52 0.94
N ASN A 42 5.18 1.62 0.83
CA ASN A 42 5.12 0.30 1.44
C ASN A 42 5.63 0.32 2.89
N LEU A 43 4.86 -0.25 3.82
CA LEU A 43 5.33 -0.50 5.19
C LEU A 43 6.35 -1.65 5.19
N MET A 44 7.63 -1.31 5.34
CA MET A 44 8.72 -2.30 5.38
C MET A 44 8.57 -3.26 6.57
N GLY A 45 8.77 -4.56 6.32
CA GLY A 45 8.49 -5.62 7.29
C GLY A 45 7.00 -5.90 7.52
N GLY A 46 6.11 -5.10 6.93
CA GLY A 46 4.66 -5.21 7.09
C GLY A 46 4.21 -5.04 8.54
N PHE A 47 2.99 -5.51 8.82
CA PHE A 47 2.39 -5.41 10.14
C PHE A 47 3.14 -6.24 11.21
N MET A 48 3.89 -7.27 10.80
CA MET A 48 4.75 -8.05 11.71
C MET A 48 5.78 -7.17 12.44
N ASN A 49 6.30 -6.15 11.75
CA ASN A 49 7.28 -5.20 12.30
C ASN A 49 6.63 -3.89 12.78
N TRP A 50 5.30 -3.84 12.88
CA TRP A 50 4.62 -2.67 13.41
C TRP A 50 4.81 -2.59 14.93
N GLU A 51 5.46 -1.52 15.38
CA GLU A 51 5.71 -1.21 16.80
C GLU A 51 4.70 -0.21 17.39
N GLY A 52 3.82 0.35 16.56
CA GLY A 52 2.77 1.24 17.02
C GLY A 52 1.69 0.51 17.83
N LYS A 53 0.74 1.29 18.37
CA LYS A 53 -0.39 0.77 19.15
C LYS A 53 -1.15 -0.28 18.33
N LYS A 54 -1.33 -1.46 18.94
CA LYS A 54 -2.20 -2.53 18.45
C LYS A 54 -3.44 -2.53 19.31
N THR A 55 -4.61 -2.58 18.68
CA THR A 55 -5.88 -2.77 19.36
C THR A 55 -6.38 -4.17 19.07
N LEU A 56 -7.03 -4.79 20.07
CA LEU A 56 -7.75 -6.05 19.91
C LEU A 56 -9.05 -5.83 19.14
#